data_AF-A0A7J7PD78-F1
#
_entry.id   AF-A0A7J7PD78-F1
#
_cell.length_a   1.000
_cell.length_b   1.000
_cell.length_c   1.000
_cell.angle_alpha   90.00
_cell.angle_beta   90.00
_cell.angle_gamma   90.00
#
_symmetry.space_group_name_H-M   'P 1'
#
loop_
_entity.id
_entity.type
_entity.pdbx_description
1 polymer ?
#
loop_
_entity_poly.entity_id
_entity_poly.type
_entity_poly.pdbx_seq_one_letter_code
_entity_poly.pdbx_strand_id
1 'polypeptide(L)'
;MRAQSSHPLDPLSAAEISVAVATVRAAGSTPEVRDSMRFIEVILSEPEKHVVALADAYFFPPFQPSLLPRTKGVTGFSGKLPPRCARLIVYNRKSNEISIWIVELSEVHVATRGGHHRGKVISSQVVPDVQPPMGAVEYAECEAVVKDFPPFREAMKKRGIEDLDLVMVDPLCAGYHSNLWKTSTYERVPKRSLLRICRVYN
;
A
#
# COMPACT_ATOMS: atom_id res chain seq x y z
N MET A 1 -18.83 -26.54 13.75
CA MET A 1 -17.76 -25.54 13.59
C MET A 1 -18.13 -24.69 12.37
N ARG A 2 -18.16 -23.36 12.47
CA ARG A 2 -18.49 -22.49 11.32
C ARG A 2 -17.44 -22.68 10.22
N ALA A 3 -17.87 -22.77 8.95
CA ALA A 3 -16.97 -22.95 7.80
C ALA A 3 -16.01 -21.77 7.61
N GLN A 4 -16.38 -20.59 8.14
CA GLN A 4 -15.57 -19.38 8.10
C GLN A 4 -15.50 -18.78 9.50
N SER A 5 -14.28 -18.52 9.98
CA SER A 5 -13.99 -18.05 11.34
C SER A 5 -13.83 -16.54 11.46
N SER A 6 -13.64 -15.83 10.35
CA SER A 6 -13.40 -14.38 10.32
C SER A 6 -14.56 -13.64 9.65
N HIS A 7 -14.94 -12.50 10.21
CA HIS A 7 -15.86 -11.58 9.57
C HIS A 7 -15.21 -10.98 8.30
N PRO A 8 -15.95 -10.74 7.20
CA PRO A 8 -15.38 -10.20 5.97
C PRO A 8 -14.77 -8.81 6.10
N LEU A 9 -15.11 -8.06 7.15
CA LEU A 9 -14.53 -6.75 7.48
C LEU A 9 -13.38 -6.81 8.49
N ASP A 10 -13.04 -7.99 9.02
CA ASP A 10 -11.85 -8.10 9.88
C ASP A 10 -10.62 -7.67 9.07
N PRO A 11 -9.63 -6.99 9.66
CA PRO A 11 -8.42 -6.62 8.96
C PRO A 11 -7.68 -7.85 8.42
N LEU A 12 -6.83 -7.67 7.41
CA LEU A 12 -5.98 -8.74 6.91
C LEU A 12 -5.03 -9.23 8.00
N SER A 13 -4.91 -10.54 8.13
CA SER A 13 -3.90 -11.18 8.95
C SER A 13 -2.49 -11.05 8.35
N ALA A 14 -1.45 -11.21 9.17
CA ALA A 14 -0.07 -11.20 8.69
C ALA A 14 0.20 -12.26 7.60
N ALA A 15 -0.47 -13.42 7.68
CA ALA A 15 -0.38 -14.47 6.68
C ALA A 15 -1.02 -14.05 5.36
N GLU A 16 -2.20 -13.44 5.38
CA GLU A 16 -2.86 -12.89 4.18
C GLU A 16 -2.04 -11.78 3.53
N ILE A 17 -1.46 -10.87 4.31
CA ILE A 17 -0.56 -9.82 3.81
C ILE A 17 0.65 -10.44 3.10
N SER A 18 1.28 -11.43 3.73
CA SER A 18 2.44 -12.13 3.16
C SER A 18 2.09 -12.82 1.83
N VAL A 19 0.93 -13.47 1.76
CA VAL A 19 0.42 -14.11 0.54
C VAL A 19 0.13 -13.09 -0.55
N ALA A 20 -0.52 -11.98 -0.22
CA ALA A 20 -0.84 -10.92 -1.17
C ALA A 20 0.42 -10.31 -1.79
N VAL A 21 1.40 -9.96 -0.95
CA VAL A 21 2.70 -9.41 -1.38
C VAL A 21 3.46 -10.41 -2.24
N ALA A 22 3.54 -11.67 -1.81
CA ALA A 22 4.22 -12.72 -2.58
C ALA A 22 3.56 -12.95 -3.94
N THR A 23 2.22 -12.91 -4.00
CA THR A 23 1.44 -13.08 -5.23
C THR A 23 1.72 -11.93 -6.21
N VAL A 24 1.68 -10.67 -5.76
CA VAL A 24 1.98 -9.52 -6.63
C VAL A 24 3.44 -9.50 -7.07
N ARG A 25 4.39 -9.80 -6.16
CA ARG A 25 5.80 -9.96 -6.54
C ARG A 25 5.96 -11.07 -7.57
N ALA A 26 5.30 -12.21 -7.43
CA ALA A 26 5.39 -13.31 -8.39
C ALA A 26 4.83 -12.96 -9.78
N ALA A 27 3.86 -12.05 -9.84
CA ALA A 27 3.29 -11.57 -11.10
C ALA A 27 4.19 -10.58 -11.87
N GLY A 28 5.26 -10.05 -11.25
CA GLY A 28 6.20 -9.17 -11.94
C GLY A 28 7.01 -9.90 -13.02
N SER A 29 7.05 -9.33 -14.23
CA SER A 29 7.59 -10.00 -15.43
C SER A 29 9.09 -10.30 -15.38
N THR A 30 9.89 -9.49 -14.69
CA THR A 30 11.35 -9.66 -14.59
C THR A 30 11.83 -9.49 -13.14
N PRO A 31 12.95 -10.12 -12.72
CA PRO A 31 13.50 -9.94 -11.38
C PRO A 31 13.69 -8.46 -11.00
N GLU A 32 14.15 -7.63 -11.92
CA GLU A 32 14.40 -6.21 -11.67
C GLU A 32 13.10 -5.44 -11.40
N VAL A 33 12.01 -5.79 -12.09
CA VAL A 33 10.68 -5.24 -11.82
C VAL A 33 10.21 -5.67 -10.43
N ARG A 34 10.43 -6.93 -10.06
CA ARG A 34 10.03 -7.49 -8.77
C ARG A 34 10.78 -6.86 -7.59
N ASP A 35 12.07 -6.60 -7.75
CA ASP A 35 12.93 -6.02 -6.70
C ASP A 35 12.69 -4.52 -6.50
N SER A 36 12.25 -3.84 -7.57
CA SER A 36 11.89 -2.41 -7.54
C SER A 36 10.49 -2.12 -7.03
N MET A 37 9.65 -3.14 -6.81
CA MET A 37 8.33 -2.97 -6.20
C MET A 37 8.44 -2.50 -4.74
N ARG A 38 7.68 -1.45 -4.42
CA ARG A 38 7.43 -0.94 -3.08
C ARG A 38 5.92 -0.99 -2.83
N PHE A 39 5.54 -1.61 -1.72
CA PHE A 39 4.15 -1.79 -1.32
C PHE A 39 3.77 -0.65 -0.40
N ILE A 40 3.06 0.34 -0.94
CA ILE A 40 2.66 1.56 -0.21
C ILE A 40 1.47 1.27 0.68
N GLU A 41 0.57 0.43 0.20
CA GLU A 41 -0.65 0.04 0.90
C GLU A 41 -0.91 -1.45 0.65
N VAL A 42 -1.26 -2.20 1.69
CA VAL A 42 -1.75 -3.59 1.61
C VAL A 42 -2.90 -3.70 2.61
N ILE A 43 -4.12 -3.57 2.12
CA ILE A 43 -5.33 -3.57 2.96
C ILE A 43 -6.37 -4.56 2.46
N LEU A 44 -7.37 -4.83 3.29
CA LEU A 44 -8.56 -5.55 2.88
C LEU A 44 -9.26 -4.77 1.76
N SER A 45 -9.59 -5.45 0.67
CA SER A 45 -10.58 -4.96 -0.28
C SER A 45 -11.94 -5.27 0.31
N GLU A 46 -12.60 -4.24 0.87
CA GLU A 46 -13.90 -4.41 1.49
C GLU A 46 -14.91 -5.01 0.50
N PRO A 47 -15.71 -6.01 0.94
CA PRO A 47 -16.71 -6.63 0.09
C PRO A 47 -17.92 -5.72 -0.09
N GLU A 48 -18.73 -6.03 -1.10
CA GLU A 48 -19.99 -5.33 -1.35
C GLU A 48 -20.91 -5.30 -0.12
N LYS A 49 -21.65 -4.20 0.05
CA LYS A 49 -22.50 -3.96 1.24
C LYS A 49 -23.47 -5.11 1.56
N HIS A 50 -24.02 -5.76 0.53
CA HIS A 50 -24.94 -6.88 0.72
C HIS A 50 -24.24 -8.15 1.25
N VAL A 51 -22.95 -8.34 0.94
CA VAL A 51 -22.13 -9.43 1.48
C VAL A 51 -21.88 -9.22 2.96
N VAL A 52 -21.60 -7.98 3.37
CA VAL A 52 -21.46 -7.62 4.79
C VAL A 52 -22.75 -7.92 5.55
N ALA A 53 -23.90 -7.49 5.03
CA ALA A 53 -25.19 -7.77 5.65
C ALA A 53 -25.48 -9.28 5.79
N LEU A 54 -25.09 -10.09 4.80
CA LEU A 54 -25.15 -11.55 4.86
C LEU A 54 -24.21 -12.13 5.93
N ALA A 55 -23.00 -11.57 6.05
CA ALA A 55 -22.04 -11.98 7.06
C ALA A 55 -22.51 -11.62 8.47
N ASP A 56 -23.11 -10.45 8.67
CA ASP A 56 -23.69 -10.08 9.97
C ASP A 56 -24.75 -11.10 10.40
N ALA A 57 -25.61 -11.54 9.47
CA ALA A 57 -26.58 -12.60 9.70
C ALA A 57 -25.94 -13.94 10.07
N TYR A 58 -24.78 -14.25 9.47
CA TYR A 58 -24.02 -15.46 9.72
C TYR A 58 -23.32 -15.46 11.09
N PHE A 59 -22.71 -14.33 11.47
CA PHE A 59 -21.89 -14.21 12.67
C PHE A 59 -22.70 -13.85 13.92
N PHE A 60 -23.75 -13.02 13.79
CA PHE A 60 -24.50 -12.42 14.90
C PHE A 60 -26.01 -12.74 14.83
N PRO A 61 -26.46 -13.97 15.13
CA PRO A 61 -27.90 -14.24 15.27
C PRO A 61 -28.48 -13.48 16.48
N PRO A 62 -29.71 -12.92 16.42
CA PRO A 62 -30.76 -13.13 15.42
C PRO A 62 -30.85 -12.05 14.33
N PHE A 63 -29.77 -11.29 14.05
CA PHE A 63 -29.81 -10.24 13.02
C PHE A 63 -30.21 -10.84 11.66
N GLN A 64 -31.46 -10.62 11.25
CA GLN A 64 -31.94 -10.94 9.91
C GLN A 64 -31.87 -9.65 9.09
N PRO A 65 -30.97 -9.56 8.09
CA PRO A 65 -30.90 -8.38 7.24
C PRO A 65 -32.24 -8.24 6.50
N SER A 66 -32.95 -7.15 6.79
CA SER A 66 -34.21 -6.76 6.12
C SER A 66 -34.03 -6.50 4.61
N LEU A 67 -32.78 -6.44 4.15
CA LEU A 67 -32.37 -6.21 2.77
C LEU A 67 -32.40 -7.45 1.87
N LEU A 68 -32.72 -8.64 2.41
CA LEU A 68 -32.88 -9.81 1.56
C LEU A 68 -34.24 -9.73 0.85
N PRO A 69 -34.29 -9.61 -0.49
CA PRO A 69 -35.56 -9.68 -1.20
C PRO A 69 -36.22 -11.01 -0.87
N ARG A 70 -37.46 -10.96 -0.41
CA ARG A 70 -38.35 -12.14 -0.30
C ARG A 70 -38.76 -12.59 -1.70
N THR A 71 -37.80 -12.88 -2.57
CA THR A 71 -38.08 -13.46 -3.88
C THR A 71 -38.39 -14.94 -3.66
N LYS A 72 -39.68 -15.29 -3.72
CA LYS A 72 -40.16 -16.66 -3.88
C LYS A 72 -39.39 -17.28 -5.05
N GLY A 73 -38.44 -18.18 -4.78
CA GLY A 73 -37.77 -18.98 -5.80
C GLY A 73 -36.24 -19.01 -5.77
N VAL A 74 -35.54 -18.24 -4.93
CA VAL A 74 -34.08 -18.43 -4.79
C VAL A 74 -33.82 -19.59 -3.82
N THR A 75 -33.65 -20.78 -4.39
CA THR A 75 -33.10 -21.97 -3.74
C THR A 75 -31.72 -21.66 -3.16
N GLY A 76 -31.62 -21.66 -1.83
CA GLY A 76 -30.38 -21.86 -1.07
C GLY A 76 -29.29 -20.80 -1.26
N PHE A 77 -29.19 -19.85 -0.32
CA PHE A 77 -27.91 -19.20 -0.09
C PHE A 77 -26.91 -20.29 0.32
N SER A 78 -25.85 -20.49 -0.48
CA SER A 78 -24.68 -21.22 -0.02
C SER A 78 -24.21 -20.52 1.26
N GLY A 79 -24.19 -21.22 2.40
CA GLY A 79 -23.78 -20.67 3.70
C GLY A 79 -22.28 -20.31 3.78
N LYS A 80 -21.67 -20.01 2.64
CA LYS A 80 -20.26 -19.69 2.46
C LYS A 80 -20.17 -18.27 1.93
N LEU A 81 -19.47 -17.39 2.66
CA LEU A 81 -19.22 -16.02 2.23
C LEU A 81 -18.18 -16.05 1.09
N PRO A 82 -18.16 -15.04 0.21
CA PRO A 82 -17.16 -14.95 -0.86
C PRO A 82 -15.73 -14.91 -0.28
N PRO A 83 -14.72 -15.25 -1.11
CA PRO A 83 -13.33 -15.16 -0.70
C PRO A 83 -12.97 -13.70 -0.34
N ARG A 84 -12.05 -13.55 0.61
CA ARG A 84 -11.51 -12.25 0.98
C ARG A 84 -10.52 -11.79 -0.10
N CYS A 85 -10.50 -10.49 -0.37
CA CYS A 85 -9.57 -9.90 -1.33
C CYS A 85 -8.68 -8.88 -0.63
N ALA A 86 -7.42 -8.78 -1.05
CA ALA A 86 -6.50 -7.72 -0.66
C ALA A 86 -6.40 -6.70 -1.80
N ARG A 87 -6.44 -5.41 -1.47
CA ARG A 87 -6.10 -4.31 -2.36
C ARG A 87 -4.69 -3.82 -2.03
N LEU A 88 -3.84 -3.73 -3.05
CA LEU A 88 -2.46 -3.28 -2.90
C LEU A 88 -2.19 -2.07 -3.80
N ILE A 89 -1.55 -1.03 -3.25
CA ILE A 89 -0.93 0.04 -4.03
C ILE A 89 0.55 -0.25 -4.13
N VAL A 90 1.04 -0.43 -5.35
CA VAL A 90 2.44 -0.75 -5.63
C VAL A 90 3.07 0.36 -6.44
N TYR A 91 4.17 0.89 -5.91
CA TYR A 91 5.06 1.80 -6.61
C TYR A 91 6.26 1.05 -7.15
N ASN A 92 6.55 1.18 -8.46
CA ASN A 92 7.76 0.65 -9.06
C ASN A 92 8.83 1.74 -9.16
N ARG A 93 9.93 1.61 -8.43
CA ARG A 93 11.01 2.63 -8.42
C ARG A 93 11.72 2.77 -9.77
N LYS A 94 11.72 1.72 -10.60
CA LYS A 94 12.45 1.69 -11.88
C LYS A 94 11.63 2.31 -13.01
N SER A 95 10.37 1.93 -13.16
CA SER A 95 9.47 2.54 -14.16
C SER A 95 8.82 3.84 -13.69
N ASN A 96 8.92 4.14 -12.39
CA ASN A 96 8.23 5.25 -11.73
C ASN A 96 6.69 5.17 -11.84
N GLU A 97 6.15 3.97 -12.04
CA GLU A 97 4.72 3.72 -12.18
C GLU A 97 4.07 3.37 -10.84
N ILE A 98 2.79 3.70 -10.73
CA ILE A 98 1.93 3.30 -9.61
C ILE A 98 0.86 2.38 -10.16
N SER A 99 0.59 1.29 -9.46
CA SER A 99 -0.40 0.31 -9.86
C SER A 99 -1.25 -0.13 -8.69
N ILE A 100 -2.54 -0.36 -8.96
CA ILE A 100 -3.51 -0.91 -8.01
C ILE A 100 -3.75 -2.37 -8.38
N TRP A 101 -3.61 -3.24 -7.39
CA TRP A 101 -3.78 -4.69 -7.54
C TRP A 101 -4.89 -5.18 -6.63
N ILE A 102 -5.70 -6.11 -7.14
CA ILE A 102 -6.65 -6.87 -6.34
C ILE A 102 -6.22 -8.34 -6.36
N VAL A 103 -6.00 -8.90 -5.17
CA VAL A 103 -5.61 -10.29 -4.97
C VAL A 103 -6.69 -11.01 -4.18
N GLU A 104 -7.28 -12.04 -4.76
CA GLU A 104 -8.14 -12.97 -4.05
C GLU A 104 -7.30 -13.90 -3.18
N LEU A 105 -7.72 -14.08 -1.93
CA LEU A 105 -7.03 -14.89 -0.93
C LEU A 105 -7.78 -16.22 -0.77
N SER A 106 -7.16 -17.33 -1.19
CA SER A 106 -7.71 -18.66 -0.95
C SER A 106 -7.50 -19.06 0.51
N GLU A 107 -8.56 -19.52 1.19
CA GLU A 107 -8.64 -19.89 2.62
C GLU A 107 -7.29 -20.10 3.31
N VAL A 108 -6.81 -19.07 4.01
CA VAL A 108 -5.51 -19.05 4.71
C VAL A 108 -5.53 -19.87 6.01
N HIS A 109 -6.65 -20.53 6.32
CA HIS A 109 -6.94 -21.10 7.65
C HIS A 109 -6.50 -22.55 7.89
N VAL A 110 -5.74 -23.21 7.00
CA VAL A 110 -5.18 -24.54 7.29
C VAL A 110 -3.68 -24.49 7.51
N ALA A 111 -3.28 -23.73 8.54
CA ALA A 111 -1.95 -23.83 9.12
C ALA A 111 -1.88 -25.10 9.99
N THR A 112 -1.70 -26.27 9.36
CA THR A 112 -1.16 -27.45 10.07
C THR A 112 -0.51 -28.49 9.16
N ARG A 113 -0.61 -28.39 7.84
CA ARG A 113 0.00 -29.38 6.92
C ARG A 113 0.48 -28.75 5.62
N GLY A 114 1.63 -28.07 5.64
CA GLY A 114 2.50 -27.86 4.47
C GLY A 114 1.87 -27.32 3.17
N GLY A 115 0.65 -26.79 3.20
CA GLY A 115 -0.05 -26.30 2.03
C GLY A 115 0.44 -24.91 1.68
N HIS A 116 0.85 -24.71 0.44
CA HIS A 116 1.16 -23.37 -0.05
C HIS A 116 -0.12 -22.52 -0.01
N HIS A 117 -0.15 -21.50 0.85
CA HIS A 117 -1.17 -20.47 0.77
C HIS A 117 -1.07 -19.83 -0.63
N ARG A 118 -2.18 -19.77 -1.37
CA ARG A 118 -2.22 -19.25 -2.74
C ARG A 118 -3.09 -18.01 -2.79
N GLY A 119 -2.53 -16.92 -3.30
CA GLY A 119 -3.28 -15.78 -3.79
C GLY A 119 -3.47 -15.89 -5.30
N LYS A 120 -4.53 -15.25 -5.81
CA LYS A 120 -4.78 -15.11 -7.24
C LYS A 120 -4.94 -13.64 -7.58
N VAL A 121 -4.16 -13.13 -8.52
CA VAL A 121 -4.38 -11.77 -9.05
C VAL A 121 -5.70 -11.75 -9.81
N ILE A 122 -6.62 -10.90 -9.37
CA ILE A 122 -7.91 -10.67 -10.01
C ILE A 122 -7.82 -9.50 -10.97
N SER A 123 -7.14 -8.43 -10.57
CA SER A 123 -6.89 -7.28 -11.42
C SER A 123 -5.57 -6.60 -11.09
N SER A 124 -5.02 -5.92 -12.09
CA SER A 124 -3.86 -5.05 -12.00
C SER A 124 -4.05 -3.89 -12.97
N GLN A 125 -3.91 -2.66 -12.47
CA GLN A 125 -4.09 -1.45 -13.27
C GLN A 125 -3.02 -0.43 -12.92
N VAL A 126 -2.29 0.04 -13.93
CA VAL A 126 -1.40 1.20 -13.79
C VAL A 126 -2.25 2.47 -13.78
N VAL A 127 -1.97 3.36 -12.83
CA VAL A 127 -2.61 4.66 -12.72
C VAL A 127 -1.60 5.73 -13.17
N PRO A 128 -1.81 6.37 -14.32
CA PRO A 128 -0.89 7.40 -14.81
C PRO A 128 -1.01 8.68 -13.98
N ASP A 129 0.05 9.49 -14.00
CA ASP A 129 0.07 10.87 -13.49
C ASP A 129 -0.32 11.07 -12.01
N VAL A 130 -0.21 10.02 -11.19
CA VAL A 130 -0.41 10.09 -9.74
C VAL A 130 0.92 9.96 -8.98
N GLN A 131 0.89 10.29 -7.69
CA GLN A 131 2.00 10.07 -6.76
C GLN A 131 1.45 9.35 -5.52
N PRO A 132 2.12 8.31 -5.01
CA PRO A 132 1.70 7.66 -3.79
C PRO A 132 2.14 8.49 -2.58
N PRO A 133 1.57 8.22 -1.40
CA PRO A 133 2.14 8.68 -0.14
C PRO A 133 3.63 8.29 -0.01
N MET A 134 4.44 9.16 0.60
CA MET A 134 5.82 8.83 0.94
C MET A 134 5.84 7.75 2.04
N GLY A 135 6.56 6.67 1.80
CA GLY A 135 6.75 5.59 2.78
C GLY A 135 7.87 5.90 3.77
N ALA A 136 7.86 5.26 4.94
CA ALA A 136 8.87 5.48 5.99
C ALA A 136 10.33 5.27 5.51
N VAL A 137 10.56 4.32 4.60
CA VAL A 137 11.89 4.08 4.01
C VAL A 137 12.36 5.28 3.17
N GLU A 138 11.45 5.95 2.47
CA GLU A 138 11.79 7.14 1.68
C GLU A 138 12.21 8.31 2.56
N TYR A 139 11.73 8.40 3.81
CA TYR A 139 12.18 9.43 4.75
C TYR A 139 13.68 9.28 5.06
N ALA A 140 14.09 8.07 5.43
CA ALA A 140 15.49 7.76 5.72
C ALA A 140 16.39 7.88 4.48
N GLU A 141 15.93 7.39 3.33
CA GLU A 141 16.66 7.53 2.06
C GLU A 141 16.86 9.01 1.69
N CYS A 142 15.84 9.86 1.88
CA CYS A 142 15.92 11.30 1.58
C CYS A 142 16.93 12.01 2.48
N GLU A 143 16.90 11.76 3.78
CA GLU A 143 17.86 12.35 4.72
C GLU A 143 19.30 11.98 4.35
N ALA A 144 19.56 10.69 4.09
CA ALA A 144 20.88 10.21 3.69
C ALA A 144 21.38 10.90 2.42
N VAL A 145 20.53 10.99 1.37
CA VAL A 145 20.86 11.65 0.11
C VAL A 145 21.19 13.13 0.32
N VAL A 146 20.44 13.82 1.19
CA VAL A 146 20.63 15.25 1.45
C VAL A 146 21.93 15.50 2.21
N LYS A 147 22.23 14.70 3.23
CA LYS A 147 23.47 14.80 4.02
C LYS A 147 24.72 14.46 3.21
N ASP A 148 24.60 13.61 2.19
CA ASP A 148 25.68 13.28 1.26
C ASP A 148 25.85 14.33 0.14
N PHE A 149 24.82 15.14 -0.14
CA PHE A 149 24.83 16.09 -1.25
C PHE A 149 25.85 17.23 -1.04
N PRO A 150 26.91 17.36 -1.87
CA PRO A 150 27.99 18.32 -1.62
C PRO A 150 27.53 19.79 -1.49
N PRO A 151 26.62 20.30 -2.34
CA PRO A 151 26.11 21.67 -2.16
C PRO A 151 25.37 21.89 -0.84
N PHE A 152 24.71 20.87 -0.28
CA PHE A 152 24.10 20.94 1.04
C PHE A 152 25.15 21.04 2.13
N ARG A 153 26.20 20.20 2.07
CA ARG A 153 27.32 20.22 3.03
C ARG A 153 28.03 21.58 3.05
N GLU A 154 28.32 22.15 1.88
CA GLU A 154 28.92 23.48 1.76
C GLU A 154 27.99 24.58 2.30
N ALA A 155 26.68 24.45 2.09
CA ALA A 155 25.70 25.37 2.64
C ALA A 155 25.62 25.29 4.18
N MET A 156 25.73 24.10 4.77
CA MET A 156 25.78 23.89 6.22
C MET A 156 27.07 24.46 6.82
N LYS A 157 28.22 24.22 6.17
CA LYS A 157 29.52 24.79 6.59
C LYS A 157 29.51 26.32 6.62
N LYS A 158 28.93 26.96 5.60
CA LYS A 158 28.74 28.43 5.56
C LYS A 158 27.87 28.96 6.71
N ARG A 159 27.08 28.10 7.35
CA ARG A 159 26.23 28.40 8.50
C ARG A 159 26.88 28.00 9.83
N GLY A 160 28.13 27.55 9.83
CA GLY A 160 28.85 27.11 11.03
C GLY A 160 28.43 25.74 11.54
N ILE A 161 27.74 24.92 10.71
CA ILE A 161 27.32 23.57 11.06
C ILE A 161 28.35 22.60 10.46
N GLU A 162 29.17 22.00 11.33
CA GLU A 162 30.23 21.07 10.93
C GLU A 162 29.83 19.59 11.14
N ASP A 163 29.02 19.32 12.17
CA ASP A 163 28.49 18.00 12.48
C ASP A 163 27.07 17.83 11.88
N LEU A 164 26.96 17.02 10.83
CA LEU A 164 25.69 16.74 10.16
C LEU A 164 24.90 15.61 10.85
N ASP A 165 25.47 14.89 11.79
CA ASP A 165 24.75 13.84 12.52
C ASP A 165 23.69 14.46 13.45
N LEU A 166 23.92 15.70 13.90
CA LEU A 166 22.97 16.51 14.67
C LEU A 166 21.89 17.20 13.80
N VAL A 167 22.04 17.16 12.47
CA VAL A 167 21.08 17.79 11.56
C VAL A 167 19.96 16.82 11.25
N MET A 168 18.71 17.28 11.38
CA MET A 168 17.53 16.53 10.94
C MET A 168 17.04 17.05 9.59
N VAL A 169 16.63 16.13 8.71
CA VAL A 169 16.02 16.45 7.42
C VAL A 169 14.57 15.99 7.43
N ASP A 170 13.64 16.94 7.34
CA ASP A 170 12.21 16.66 7.21
C ASP A 170 11.80 16.71 5.74
N PRO A 171 11.64 15.55 5.06
CA PRO A 171 11.15 15.54 3.69
C PRO A 171 9.68 15.92 3.67
N LEU A 172 9.35 16.93 2.87
CA LEU A 172 7.98 17.36 2.61
C LEU A 172 7.60 17.07 1.16
N CYS A 173 6.34 16.70 0.96
CA CYS A 173 5.78 16.63 -0.38
C CYS A 173 5.82 18.02 -1.04
N ALA A 174 6.18 18.07 -2.32
CA ALA A 174 6.15 19.31 -3.09
C ALA A 174 4.74 19.91 -3.27
N GLY A 175 3.71 19.10 -3.00
CA GLY A 175 2.33 19.43 -3.36
C GLY A 175 2.19 19.50 -4.89
N TYR A 176 1.40 20.45 -5.36
CA TYR A 176 1.24 20.74 -6.79
C TYR A 176 1.79 22.13 -7.09
N HIS A 177 2.66 22.22 -8.09
CA HIS A 177 3.13 23.49 -8.62
C HIS A 177 3.21 23.42 -10.15
N SER A 178 2.97 24.55 -10.81
CA SER A 178 3.17 24.66 -12.26
C SER A 178 4.67 24.75 -12.62
N ASN A 179 5.00 24.69 -13.90
CA ASN A 179 6.38 24.75 -14.40
C ASN A 179 7.06 26.14 -14.21
N LEU A 180 6.38 27.12 -13.63
CA LEU A 180 6.88 28.49 -13.44
C LEU A 180 8.07 28.57 -12.46
N TRP A 181 8.36 27.52 -11.70
CA TRP A 181 9.48 27.45 -10.77
C TRP A 181 10.80 27.00 -11.39
N LYS A 182 10.82 26.60 -12.67
CA LYS A 182 12.05 26.19 -13.38
C LYS A 182 13.03 27.33 -13.66
N THR A 183 12.64 28.60 -13.45
CA THR A 183 13.48 29.79 -13.69
C THR A 183 14.28 30.28 -12.48
N SER A 184 14.08 29.68 -11.29
CA SER A 184 14.86 29.99 -10.09
C SER A 184 15.80 28.82 -9.80
N THR A 185 17.08 28.95 -10.20
CA THR A 185 18.35 28.26 -9.82
C THR A 185 18.39 26.88 -9.12
N TYR A 186 17.30 26.14 -8.97
CA TYR A 186 17.27 24.81 -8.37
C TYR A 186 17.25 23.76 -9.48
N GLU A 187 18.43 23.20 -9.72
CA GLU A 187 18.62 22.16 -10.70
C GLU A 187 17.96 20.85 -10.23
N ARG A 188 17.07 20.30 -11.09
CA ARG A 188 16.52 18.94 -11.10
C ARG A 188 16.39 18.23 -9.75
N VAL A 189 15.39 18.62 -8.97
CA VAL A 189 14.78 17.67 -8.02
C VAL A 189 13.81 16.78 -8.82
N PRO A 190 13.86 15.44 -8.69
CA PRO A 190 12.85 14.55 -9.26
C PRO A 190 11.45 15.01 -8.84
N LYS A 191 10.44 14.80 -9.69
CA LYS A 191 9.04 15.29 -9.56
C LYS A 191 8.29 14.94 -8.25
N ARG A 192 8.94 14.36 -7.23
CA ARG A 192 8.31 13.85 -6.01
C ARG A 192 8.49 14.70 -4.76
N SER A 193 9.53 15.52 -4.66
CA SER A 193 9.84 16.19 -3.40
C SER A 193 10.35 17.61 -3.64
N LEU A 194 9.87 18.55 -2.83
CA LEU A 194 10.53 19.83 -2.61
C LEU A 194 11.10 19.76 -1.20
N LEU A 195 12.42 19.86 -1.10
CA LEU A 195 13.10 19.87 0.19
C LEU A 195 12.94 21.24 0.85
N ARG A 196 12.27 21.28 2.00
CA ARG A 196 12.32 22.43 2.91
C ARG A 196 13.17 22.04 4.09
N ILE A 197 14.33 22.67 4.21
CA ILE A 197 15.38 22.33 5.18
C ILE A 197 15.20 23.13 6.49
N CYS A 198 15.50 22.43 7.59
CA CYS A 198 15.88 22.86 8.94
C CYS A 198 14.80 23.05 10.02
N ARG A 199 14.89 22.15 11.02
CA ARG A 199 15.04 22.53 12.42
C ARG A 199 16.41 22.05 12.91
N VAL A 200 17.24 22.98 13.39
CA VAL A 200 18.49 22.66 14.09
C VAL A 200 18.14 22.69 15.57
N TYR A 201 18.35 21.59 16.29
CA TYR A 201 18.25 21.59 17.75
C TYR A 201 19.65 21.88 18.29
N ASN A 202 19.81 23.08 18.86
CA ASN A 202 20.98 23.45 19.67
C ASN A 202 20.83 22.92 21.09
#